data_AF-A0A9P6TAT0-F1
#
_entry.id   AF-A0A9P6TAT0-F1
#
_cell.length_a   1.000
_cell.length_b   1.000
_cell.length_c   1.000
_cell.angle_alpha   90.00
_cell.angle_beta   90.00
_cell.angle_gamma   90.00
#
_symmetry.space_group_name_H-M   'P 1'
#
loop_
_entity.id
_entity.type
_entity.pdbx_description
1 polymer ?
#
loop_
_entity_poly.entity_id
_entity_poly.type
_entity_poly.pdbx_seq_one_letter_code
_entity_poly.pdbx_strand_id
1 'polypeptide(L)'
;MPSPNSLLPHFAPRRPPTSSRHSKLAIPSPLKPFLSVIRIIIDNRPRKFQHLPKPPIKQWHLESSHTIPTKWGLYRNLIRYSRMMDQILQKPSDIITQKIKSEFERSKSERSVSEIQERLREGYLLLNKLISAKEGNKVNLEELSEYCHQIIKTAHRESWAKVYRSQLEARNKRPPKPIMTGRFLRPTILNGPLPRYANQPLHITMMISSRRKARERRLIEERKIKEQIEMMEEEINPSPDIQFYKTRLSQIRECFVRERKRERQVYSRKMLDEIEFARRRRPVDLRKRKVYQRLRRRMDELTAASMPEEGSEELRKEMEFWNS
;
A
#
# COMPACT_ATOMS: atom_id res chain seq x y z
N MET A 1 21.69 25.60 -32.28
CA MET A 1 22.52 25.40 -31.06
C MET A 1 21.89 26.24 -29.94
N PRO A 2 21.17 25.63 -28.98
CA PRO A 2 20.55 26.39 -27.89
C PRO A 2 21.58 26.76 -26.81
N SER A 3 21.38 27.91 -26.17
CA SER A 3 22.30 28.56 -25.25
C SER A 3 22.49 27.81 -23.92
N PRO A 4 23.69 27.83 -23.31
CA PRO A 4 24.02 27.02 -22.13
C PRO A 4 23.46 27.52 -20.79
N ASN A 5 22.58 28.54 -20.77
CA ASN A 5 22.15 29.22 -19.53
C ASN A 5 20.63 29.25 -19.30
N SER A 6 19.86 28.30 -19.84
CA SER A 6 18.44 28.17 -19.45
C SER A 6 18.31 27.29 -18.19
N LEU A 7 18.39 27.92 -17.01
CA LEU A 7 17.93 27.31 -15.76
C LEU A 7 16.42 27.05 -15.86
N LEU A 8 16.02 25.78 -15.96
CA LEU A 8 14.61 25.39 -15.90
C LEU A 8 14.01 25.84 -14.55
N PRO A 9 12.80 26.43 -14.54
CA PRO A 9 12.14 26.83 -13.32
C PRO A 9 11.93 25.62 -12.40
N HIS A 10 12.35 25.78 -11.15
CA HIS A 10 12.36 24.74 -10.13
C HIS A 10 10.91 24.47 -9.68
N PHE A 11 10.19 23.57 -10.36
CA PHE A 11 8.85 23.08 -9.99
C PHE A 11 8.91 22.07 -8.84
N ALA A 12 9.60 22.40 -7.74
CA ALA A 12 9.36 21.70 -6.49
C ALA A 12 8.10 22.31 -5.86
N PRO A 13 7.07 21.52 -5.51
CA PRO A 13 5.92 22.05 -4.76
C PRO A 13 6.46 22.68 -3.47
N ARG A 14 6.26 23.99 -3.32
CA ARG A 14 6.55 24.69 -2.06
C ARG A 14 5.72 23.97 -1.00
N ARG A 15 6.37 23.41 0.02
CA ARG A 15 5.66 22.93 1.21
C ARG A 15 4.82 24.11 1.70
N PRO A 16 3.49 23.99 1.85
CA PRO A 16 2.72 25.04 2.47
C PRO A 16 3.35 25.31 3.85
N PRO A 17 3.47 26.58 4.27
CA PRO A 17 3.92 26.88 5.62
C PRO A 17 3.00 26.10 6.56
N THR A 18 3.58 25.31 7.45
CA THR A 18 2.85 24.63 8.52
C THR A 18 2.23 25.70 9.41
N SER A 19 1.02 26.11 9.06
CA SER A 19 0.18 27.04 9.79
C SER A 19 -0.32 26.38 11.08
N SER A 20 0.60 26.12 12.00
CA SER A 20 0.32 25.77 13.40
C SER A 20 -0.02 27.00 14.24
N ARG A 21 -0.73 27.95 13.63
CA ARG A 21 -1.39 29.06 14.31
C ARG A 21 -2.70 29.25 13.58
N HIS A 22 -3.72 28.50 13.95
CA HIS A 22 -5.08 29.00 13.87
C HIS A 22 -5.12 30.24 14.78
N SER A 23 -4.66 31.38 14.26
CA SER A 23 -5.07 32.68 14.75
C SER A 23 -6.58 32.58 14.79
N LYS A 24 -7.15 32.69 16.00
CA LYS A 24 -8.58 32.84 16.23
C LYS A 24 -9.04 33.89 15.24
N LEU A 25 -9.63 33.47 14.11
CA LEU A 25 -10.18 34.39 13.14
C LEU A 25 -11.18 35.20 13.95
N ALA A 26 -10.86 36.47 14.16
CA ALA A 26 -11.66 37.35 14.98
C ALA A 26 -13.02 37.43 14.28
N ILE A 27 -13.97 36.66 14.79
CA ILE A 27 -15.33 36.64 14.27
C ILE A 27 -15.81 38.09 14.30
N PRO A 28 -16.23 38.66 13.15
CA PRO A 28 -16.69 40.04 13.09
C PRO A 28 -17.70 40.30 14.21
N SER A 29 -17.49 41.37 14.98
CA SER A 29 -18.36 41.75 16.10
C SER A 29 -19.88 41.70 15.80
N PRO A 30 -20.37 42.09 14.60
CA PRO A 30 -21.82 42.02 14.31
C PRO A 30 -22.40 40.60 14.23
N LEU A 31 -21.57 39.56 14.08
CA LEU A 31 -22.03 38.17 13.98
C LEU A 31 -22.14 37.46 15.34
N LYS A 32 -21.60 38.06 16.41
CA LYS A 32 -21.69 37.51 17.77
C LYS A 32 -23.12 37.21 18.24
N PRO A 33 -24.13 38.10 18.07
CA PRO A 33 -25.50 37.79 18.48
C PRO A 33 -26.13 36.67 17.64
N PHE A 34 -25.79 36.57 16.36
CA PHE A 34 -26.28 35.48 15.50
C PHE A 34 -25.71 34.13 15.93
N LEU A 35 -24.44 34.09 16.33
CA LEU A 35 -23.80 32.87 16.83
C LEU A 35 -24.34 32.42 18.19
N SER A 36 -24.76 33.34 19.06
CA SER A 36 -25.45 32.95 20.30
C SER A 36 -26.81 32.31 20.00
N VAL A 37 -27.57 32.85 19.03
CA VAL A 37 -28.85 32.25 18.60
C VAL A 37 -28.62 30.87 17.98
N ILE A 38 -27.62 30.72 17.10
CA ILE A 38 -27.28 29.41 16.51
C ILE A 38 -26.84 28.42 17.59
N ARG A 39 -26.05 28.83 18.58
CA ARG A 39 -25.68 27.97 19.72
C ARG A 39 -26.90 27.54 20.52
N ILE A 40 -27.80 28.47 20.84
CA ILE A 40 -29.05 28.16 21.55
C ILE A 40 -29.89 27.16 20.74
N ILE A 41 -29.99 27.32 19.43
CA ILE A 41 -30.71 26.37 18.54
C ILE A 41 -30.03 24.99 18.55
N ILE A 42 -28.70 24.94 18.50
CA ILE A 42 -27.94 23.68 18.53
C ILE A 42 -28.07 23.00 19.90
N ASP A 43 -27.97 23.75 20.99
CA ASP A 43 -28.02 23.25 22.36
C ASP A 43 -29.42 22.78 22.75
N ASN A 44 -30.46 23.48 22.26
CA ASN A 44 -31.86 23.10 22.45
C ASN A 44 -32.36 22.08 21.41
N ARG A 45 -31.53 21.70 20.42
CA ARG A 45 -31.90 20.64 19.48
C ARG A 45 -31.98 19.33 20.28
N PRO A 46 -33.12 18.61 20.26
CA PRO A 46 -33.22 17.34 20.95
C PRO A 46 -32.13 16.40 20.43
N ARG A 47 -31.12 16.11 21.27
CA ARG A 47 -29.97 15.25 20.90
C ARG A 47 -30.38 13.83 20.55
N LYS A 48 -31.58 13.44 20.96
CA LYS A 48 -32.25 12.23 20.52
C LYS A 48 -33.09 12.60 19.31
N PHE A 49 -32.48 12.59 18.13
CA PHE A 49 -33.27 12.37 16.92
C PHE A 49 -34.02 11.07 17.16
N GLN A 50 -35.35 11.13 17.25
CA GLN A 50 -36.13 9.92 17.11
C GLN A 50 -35.71 9.35 15.76
N HIS A 51 -35.00 8.22 15.78
CA HIS A 51 -34.74 7.47 14.57
C HIS A 51 -36.11 7.02 14.09
N LEU A 52 -36.76 7.85 13.27
CA LEU A 52 -37.88 7.40 12.47
C LEU A 52 -37.36 6.14 11.78
N PRO A 53 -38.04 4.99 11.95
CA PRO A 53 -37.62 3.78 11.28
C PRO A 53 -37.54 4.14 9.80
N LYS A 54 -36.33 4.08 9.23
CA LYS A 54 -36.18 4.30 7.79
C LYS A 54 -37.12 3.28 7.15
N PRO A 55 -38.07 3.71 6.30
CA PRO A 55 -38.92 2.75 5.62
C PRO A 55 -37.99 1.71 4.97
N PRO A 56 -38.30 0.41 5.07
CA PRO A 56 -37.45 -0.62 4.49
C PRO A 56 -37.25 -0.26 3.02
N ILE A 57 -35.99 -0.15 2.61
CA ILE A 57 -35.65 0.15 1.22
C ILE A 57 -36.26 -0.97 0.39
N LYS A 58 -37.33 -0.67 -0.35
CA LYS A 58 -37.93 -1.62 -1.28
C LYS A 58 -36.85 -2.01 -2.27
N GLN A 59 -36.52 -3.29 -2.28
CA GLN A 59 -35.60 -3.85 -3.26
C GLN A 59 -36.33 -3.92 -4.60
N TRP A 60 -36.29 -2.83 -5.34
CA TRP A 60 -36.93 -2.65 -6.65
C TRP A 60 -36.68 -3.81 -7.61
N HIS A 61 -35.50 -4.45 -7.53
CA HIS A 61 -35.16 -5.62 -8.34
C HIS A 61 -36.00 -6.88 -8.05
N LEU A 62 -36.75 -6.92 -6.93
CA LEU A 62 -37.70 -7.98 -6.59
C LEU A 62 -39.13 -7.68 -7.07
N GLU A 63 -39.43 -6.44 -7.47
CA GLU A 63 -40.76 -6.10 -7.95
C GLU A 63 -41.02 -6.76 -9.30
N SER A 64 -42.24 -7.25 -9.52
CA SER A 64 -42.63 -7.91 -10.78
C SER A 64 -42.53 -6.95 -11.97
N SER A 65 -42.90 -5.69 -11.75
CA SER A 65 -42.78 -4.57 -12.71
C SER A 65 -41.37 -4.42 -13.27
N HIS A 66 -40.35 -4.68 -12.46
CA HIS A 66 -38.95 -4.67 -12.89
C HIS A 66 -38.50 -6.05 -13.39
N THR A 67 -38.81 -7.11 -12.66
CA THR A 67 -38.29 -8.45 -12.92
C THR A 67 -38.72 -8.98 -14.29
N ILE A 68 -39.97 -8.70 -14.71
CA ILE A 68 -40.51 -9.17 -15.99
C ILE A 68 -39.73 -8.56 -17.18
N PRO A 69 -39.65 -7.23 -17.36
CA PRO A 69 -38.92 -6.66 -18.50
C PRO A 69 -37.42 -6.95 -18.45
N THR A 70 -36.82 -6.98 -17.26
CA THR A 70 -35.36 -7.17 -17.13
C THR A 70 -34.92 -8.62 -17.26
N LYS A 71 -35.41 -9.50 -16.38
CA LYS A 71 -34.94 -10.88 -16.28
C LYS A 71 -35.55 -11.76 -17.36
N TRP A 72 -36.87 -11.65 -17.56
CA TRP A 72 -37.61 -12.54 -18.46
C TRP A 72 -37.62 -12.01 -19.90
N GLY A 73 -37.80 -10.70 -20.06
CA GLY A 73 -37.82 -10.04 -21.36
C GLY A 73 -36.43 -9.85 -21.97
N LEU A 74 -35.51 -9.21 -21.24
CA LEU A 74 -34.24 -8.78 -21.80
C LEU A 74 -33.09 -9.79 -21.57
N TYR A 75 -32.75 -10.06 -20.31
CA TYR A 75 -31.55 -10.83 -19.94
C TYR A 75 -31.52 -12.22 -20.59
N ARG A 76 -32.62 -12.98 -20.50
CA ARG A 76 -32.67 -14.33 -21.08
C ARG A 76 -32.50 -14.35 -22.59
N ASN A 77 -33.12 -13.39 -23.28
CA ASN A 77 -33.01 -13.26 -24.72
C ASN A 77 -31.58 -12.85 -25.10
N LEU A 78 -31.00 -11.88 -24.39
CA LEU A 78 -29.60 -11.49 -24.55
C LEU A 78 -28.65 -12.69 -24.40
N ILE A 79 -28.78 -13.49 -23.34
CA ILE A 79 -27.95 -14.69 -23.12
C ILE A 79 -28.15 -15.73 -24.22
N ARG A 80 -29.39 -15.93 -24.69
CA ARG A 80 -29.68 -16.87 -25.77
C ARG A 80 -29.03 -16.45 -27.09
N TYR A 81 -29.23 -15.21 -27.51
CA TYR A 81 -28.71 -14.71 -28.78
C TYR A 81 -27.20 -14.47 -28.75
N SER A 82 -26.64 -14.02 -27.63
CA SER A 82 -25.18 -13.87 -27.49
C SER A 82 -24.45 -15.20 -27.61
N ARG A 83 -24.93 -16.28 -26.99
CA ARG A 83 -24.35 -17.61 -27.16
C ARG A 83 -24.36 -18.09 -28.60
N MET A 84 -25.47 -17.86 -29.31
CA MET A 84 -25.53 -18.18 -30.75
C MET A 84 -24.54 -17.34 -31.56
N MET A 85 -24.38 -16.06 -31.22
CA MET A 85 -23.42 -15.18 -31.88
C MET A 85 -21.96 -15.54 -31.61
N ASP A 86 -21.64 -15.91 -30.37
CA ASP A 86 -20.30 -16.40 -30.00
C ASP A 86 -19.92 -17.63 -30.87
N GLN A 87 -20.89 -18.50 -31.17
CA GLN A 87 -20.71 -19.65 -32.09
C GLN A 87 -20.52 -19.22 -33.54
N ILE A 88 -21.35 -18.30 -34.06
CA ILE A 88 -21.27 -17.80 -35.45
C ILE A 88 -19.92 -17.12 -35.70
N LEU A 89 -19.43 -16.34 -34.75
CA LEU A 89 -18.15 -15.64 -34.83
C LEU A 89 -16.93 -16.54 -34.59
N GLN A 90 -17.16 -17.84 -34.30
CA GLN A 90 -16.12 -18.84 -34.01
C GLN A 90 -15.12 -18.37 -32.93
N LYS A 91 -15.59 -17.60 -31.95
CA LYS A 91 -14.70 -17.06 -30.91
C LYS A 91 -14.51 -18.11 -29.80
N PRO A 92 -13.27 -18.28 -29.29
CA PRO A 92 -13.04 -19.14 -28.15
C PRO A 92 -13.62 -18.47 -26.90
N SER A 93 -14.55 -19.15 -26.23
CA SER A 93 -15.26 -18.69 -25.01
C SER A 93 -16.47 -17.79 -25.28
N ASP A 94 -17.48 -17.94 -24.42
CA ASP A 94 -18.73 -17.18 -24.33
C ASP A 94 -18.48 -15.69 -23.97
N ILE A 95 -17.70 -14.94 -24.77
CA ILE A 95 -17.18 -13.61 -24.44
C ILE A 95 -18.31 -12.59 -24.29
N ILE A 96 -19.20 -12.48 -25.28
CA ILE A 96 -20.33 -11.54 -25.22
C ILE A 96 -21.22 -11.92 -24.04
N THR A 97 -21.49 -13.21 -23.90
CA THR A 97 -22.35 -13.73 -22.83
C THR A 97 -21.78 -13.40 -21.44
N GLN A 98 -20.47 -13.59 -21.22
CA GLN A 98 -19.80 -13.25 -19.96
C GLN A 98 -19.83 -11.75 -19.69
N LYS A 99 -19.61 -10.92 -20.72
CA LYS A 99 -19.71 -9.46 -20.60
C LYS A 99 -21.12 -9.05 -20.17
N ILE A 100 -22.16 -9.58 -20.81
CA ILE A 100 -23.55 -9.33 -20.45
C ILE A 100 -23.82 -9.74 -19.00
N LYS A 101 -23.39 -10.93 -18.58
CA LYS A 101 -23.53 -11.36 -17.18
C LYS A 101 -22.87 -10.37 -16.21
N SER A 102 -21.64 -9.95 -16.52
CA SER A 102 -20.90 -9.02 -15.67
C SER A 102 -21.57 -7.64 -15.58
N GLU A 103 -22.15 -7.14 -16.68
CA GLU A 103 -22.90 -5.87 -16.66
C GLU A 103 -24.17 -5.99 -15.82
N PHE A 104 -24.95 -7.06 -15.98
CA PHE A 104 -26.15 -7.29 -15.15
C PHE A 104 -25.82 -7.46 -13.66
N GLU A 105 -24.70 -8.09 -13.32
CA GLU A 105 -24.22 -8.20 -11.94
C GLU A 105 -23.83 -6.84 -11.37
N ARG A 106 -23.15 -5.99 -12.16
CA ARG A 106 -22.77 -4.62 -11.76
C ARG A 106 -23.99 -3.73 -11.58
N SER A 107 -24.97 -3.80 -12.49
CA SER A 107 -26.18 -2.97 -12.43
C SER A 107 -27.19 -3.43 -11.37
N LYS A 108 -26.98 -4.59 -10.72
CA LYS A 108 -27.86 -5.05 -9.63
C LYS A 108 -27.90 -4.07 -8.43
N SER A 109 -26.84 -3.28 -8.24
CA SER A 109 -26.77 -2.29 -7.16
C SER A 109 -27.32 -0.92 -7.51
N GLU A 110 -27.66 -0.66 -8.78
CA GLU A 110 -28.28 0.60 -9.20
C GLU A 110 -29.59 0.81 -8.43
N ARG A 111 -29.99 2.06 -8.20
CA ARG A 111 -31.23 2.38 -7.47
C ARG A 111 -32.01 3.50 -8.13
N SER A 112 -31.37 4.26 -9.02
CA SER A 112 -32.00 5.35 -9.75
C SER A 112 -32.82 4.78 -10.90
N VAL A 113 -34.12 5.06 -10.90
CA VAL A 113 -35.03 4.62 -11.96
C VAL A 113 -34.54 5.09 -13.34
N SER A 114 -33.94 6.29 -13.43
CA SER A 114 -33.40 6.83 -14.69
C SER A 114 -32.23 5.99 -15.20
N GLU A 115 -31.25 5.68 -14.34
CA GLU A 115 -30.07 4.87 -14.70
C GLU A 115 -30.51 3.48 -15.18
N ILE A 116 -31.44 2.87 -14.46
CA ILE A 116 -32.01 1.57 -14.80
C ILE A 116 -32.69 1.62 -16.18
N GLN A 117 -33.49 2.65 -16.45
CA GLN A 117 -34.15 2.81 -17.74
C GLN A 117 -33.14 2.97 -18.88
N GLU A 118 -32.06 3.73 -18.66
CA GLU A 118 -30.97 3.88 -19.63
C GLU A 118 -30.27 2.54 -19.89
N ARG A 119 -29.90 1.79 -18.84
CA ARG A 119 -29.33 0.44 -18.97
C ARG A 119 -30.24 -0.51 -19.73
N LEU A 120 -31.56 -0.44 -19.50
CA LEU A 120 -32.52 -1.25 -20.23
C LEU A 120 -32.60 -0.86 -21.70
N ARG A 121 -32.60 0.44 -22.02
CA ARG A 121 -32.54 0.90 -23.42
C ARG A 121 -31.27 0.40 -24.11
N GLU A 122 -30.11 0.54 -23.47
CA GLU A 122 -28.83 0.01 -23.98
C GLU A 122 -28.92 -1.49 -24.24
N GLY A 123 -29.47 -2.26 -23.30
CA GLY A 123 -29.64 -3.70 -23.44
C GLY A 123 -30.59 -4.09 -24.57
N TYR A 124 -31.72 -3.40 -24.74
CA TYR A 124 -32.65 -3.66 -25.85
C TYR A 124 -32.04 -3.28 -27.21
N LEU A 125 -31.27 -2.20 -27.29
CA LEU A 125 -30.51 -1.86 -28.49
C LEU A 125 -29.52 -2.97 -28.85
N LEU A 126 -28.78 -3.49 -27.87
CA LEU A 126 -27.88 -4.62 -28.09
C LEU A 126 -28.64 -5.88 -28.52
N LEU A 127 -29.79 -6.16 -27.90
CA LEU A 127 -30.63 -7.30 -28.28
C LEU A 127 -31.09 -7.20 -29.74
N ASN A 128 -31.55 -6.01 -30.16
CA ASN A 128 -31.95 -5.77 -31.55
C ASN A 128 -30.79 -5.99 -32.52
N LYS A 129 -29.59 -5.51 -32.19
CA LYS A 129 -28.37 -5.76 -32.99
C LYS A 129 -28.07 -7.25 -33.12
N LEU A 130 -28.15 -8.01 -32.02
CA LEU A 130 -27.94 -9.47 -32.03
C LEU A 130 -28.99 -10.19 -32.88
N ILE A 131 -30.26 -9.77 -32.82
CA ILE A 131 -31.33 -10.35 -33.64
C ILE A 131 -31.09 -10.03 -35.12
N SER A 132 -30.85 -8.77 -35.47
CA SER A 132 -30.61 -8.38 -36.87
C SER A 132 -29.35 -9.00 -37.46
N ALA A 133 -28.28 -9.17 -36.67
CA ALA A 133 -27.09 -9.90 -37.11
C ALA A 133 -27.40 -11.39 -37.37
N LYS A 134 -28.30 -12.00 -36.58
CA LYS A 134 -28.73 -13.40 -36.76
C LYS A 134 -29.53 -13.56 -38.05
N GLU A 135 -30.33 -12.56 -38.39
CA GLU A 135 -31.09 -12.49 -39.64
C GLU A 135 -30.20 -12.28 -40.87
N GLY A 136 -28.89 -12.10 -40.70
CA GLY A 136 -27.91 -11.98 -41.77
C GLY A 136 -27.52 -10.54 -42.12
N ASN A 137 -27.86 -9.55 -41.30
CA ASN A 137 -27.39 -8.19 -41.50
C ASN A 137 -25.87 -8.09 -41.24
N LYS A 138 -25.11 -7.93 -42.33
CA LYS A 138 -23.65 -7.88 -42.33
C LYS A 138 -23.09 -6.72 -41.49
N VAL A 139 -23.74 -5.55 -41.52
CA VAL A 139 -23.27 -4.36 -40.81
C VAL A 139 -23.30 -4.60 -39.29
N ASN A 140 -24.42 -5.09 -38.77
CA ASN A 140 -24.55 -5.42 -37.35
C ASN A 140 -23.61 -6.56 -36.92
N LEU A 141 -23.35 -7.52 -37.82
CA LEU A 141 -22.39 -8.60 -37.56
C LEU A 141 -20.95 -8.07 -37.43
N GLU A 142 -20.56 -7.14 -38.31
CA GLU A 142 -19.25 -6.49 -38.26
C GLU A 142 -19.08 -5.64 -37.00
N GLU A 143 -20.07 -4.82 -36.66
CA GLU A 143 -20.09 -4.05 -35.40
C GLU A 143 -19.94 -4.95 -34.16
N LEU A 144 -20.64 -6.09 -34.13
CA LEU A 144 -20.54 -7.06 -33.04
C LEU A 144 -19.15 -7.73 -32.99
N SER A 145 -18.56 -8.02 -34.15
CA SER A 145 -17.20 -8.53 -34.24
C SER A 145 -16.20 -7.52 -33.66
N GLU A 146 -16.30 -6.25 -34.02
CA GLU A 146 -15.46 -5.18 -33.46
C GLU A 146 -15.65 -5.05 -31.95
N TYR A 147 -16.90 -5.06 -31.49
CA TYR A 147 -17.24 -5.03 -30.07
C TYR A 147 -16.60 -6.18 -29.30
N CYS A 148 -16.64 -7.41 -29.84
CA CYS A 148 -15.93 -8.56 -29.28
C CYS A 148 -14.42 -8.33 -29.19
N HIS A 149 -13.78 -7.82 -30.24
CA HIS A 149 -12.35 -7.52 -30.21
C HIS A 149 -12.02 -6.47 -29.14
N GLN A 150 -12.87 -5.46 -28.95
CA GLN A 150 -12.71 -4.48 -27.89
C GLN A 150 -12.80 -5.13 -26.50
N ILE A 151 -13.77 -6.02 -26.26
CA ILE A 151 -13.89 -6.77 -24.98
C ILE A 151 -12.65 -7.62 -24.72
N ILE A 152 -12.15 -8.35 -25.73
CA ILE A 152 -10.94 -9.17 -25.58
C ILE A 152 -9.74 -8.27 -25.24
N LYS A 153 -9.59 -7.15 -25.94
CA LYS A 153 -8.50 -6.19 -25.73
C LYS A 153 -8.54 -5.59 -24.33
N THR A 154 -9.71 -5.21 -23.82
CA THR A 154 -9.88 -4.69 -22.46
C THR A 154 -9.62 -5.76 -21.41
N ALA A 155 -10.17 -6.97 -21.57
CA ALA A 155 -9.94 -8.10 -20.66
C ALA A 155 -8.44 -8.50 -20.59
N HIS A 156 -7.77 -8.51 -21.74
CA HIS A 156 -6.33 -8.75 -21.81
C HIS A 156 -5.54 -7.64 -21.09
N ARG A 157 -5.92 -6.37 -21.29
CA ARG A 157 -5.29 -5.24 -20.57
C ARG A 157 -5.48 -5.36 -19.06
N GLU A 158 -6.67 -5.72 -18.60
CA GLU A 158 -6.98 -5.89 -17.18
C GLU A 158 -6.21 -7.07 -16.55
N SER A 159 -6.14 -8.20 -17.24
CA SER A 159 -5.41 -9.38 -16.76
C SER A 159 -3.91 -9.07 -16.62
N TRP A 160 -3.31 -8.42 -17.61
CA TRP A 160 -1.92 -7.96 -17.53
C TRP A 160 -1.74 -6.87 -16.47
N ALA A 161 -2.68 -5.95 -16.31
CA ALA A 161 -2.63 -4.96 -15.25
C ALA A 161 -2.62 -5.62 -13.86
N LYS A 162 -3.41 -6.68 -13.65
CA LYS A 162 -3.40 -7.45 -12.40
C LYS A 162 -2.06 -8.15 -12.16
N VAL A 163 -1.50 -8.81 -13.18
CA VAL A 163 -0.17 -9.43 -13.09
C VAL A 163 0.89 -8.38 -12.77
N TYR A 164 0.83 -7.23 -13.44
CA TYR A 164 1.76 -6.13 -13.25
C TYR A 164 1.68 -5.52 -11.85
N ARG A 165 0.47 -5.24 -11.35
CA ARG A 165 0.24 -4.79 -9.96
C ARG A 165 0.79 -5.78 -8.95
N SER A 166 0.52 -7.08 -9.15
CA SER A 166 1.06 -8.14 -8.28
C SER A 166 2.60 -8.16 -8.28
N GLN A 167 3.24 -8.02 -9.44
CA GLN A 167 4.69 -7.95 -9.53
C GLN A 167 5.25 -6.69 -8.86
N LEU A 168 4.59 -5.54 -9.02
CA LEU A 168 4.96 -4.29 -8.33
C LEU A 168 4.83 -4.42 -6.82
N GLU A 169 3.73 -4.96 -6.32
CA GLU A 169 3.51 -5.22 -4.89
C GLU A 169 4.56 -6.19 -4.34
N ALA A 170 4.80 -7.32 -5.02
CA ALA A 170 5.81 -8.28 -4.62
C ALA A 170 7.20 -7.62 -4.57
N ARG A 171 7.50 -6.73 -5.51
CA ARG A 171 8.75 -5.96 -5.52
C ARG A 171 8.81 -4.91 -4.42
N ASN A 172 7.70 -4.26 -4.08
CA ASN A 172 7.60 -3.28 -2.99
C ASN A 172 7.71 -3.94 -1.62
N LYS A 173 7.19 -5.16 -1.47
CA LYS A 173 7.29 -5.99 -0.28
C LYS A 173 8.72 -6.54 -0.07
N ARG A 174 9.55 -6.63 -1.11
CA ARG A 174 10.95 -7.07 -0.96
C ARG A 174 11.74 -6.03 -0.16
N PRO A 175 12.41 -6.44 0.93
CA PRO A 175 13.25 -5.51 1.68
C PRO A 175 14.33 -4.93 0.76
N PRO A 176 14.67 -3.65 0.92
CA PRO A 176 15.66 -3.02 0.07
C PRO A 176 17.01 -3.75 0.23
N LYS A 177 17.61 -4.16 -0.91
CA LYS A 177 18.88 -4.88 -0.91
C LYS A 177 19.92 -4.11 -0.10
N PRO A 178 20.71 -4.78 0.75
CA PRO A 178 21.77 -4.12 1.49
C PRO A 178 22.85 -3.65 0.52
N ILE A 179 23.12 -2.34 0.52
CA ILE A 179 24.19 -1.73 -0.30
C ILE A 179 25.32 -1.36 0.64
N MET A 180 26.50 -1.96 0.46
CA MET A 180 27.65 -1.62 1.28
C MET A 180 28.07 -0.18 1.01
N THR A 181 28.19 0.63 2.06
CA THR A 181 28.49 2.06 1.91
C THR A 181 29.96 2.33 1.59
N GLY A 182 30.81 1.31 1.70
CA GLY A 182 32.26 1.45 1.64
C GLY A 182 32.85 1.98 2.95
N ARG A 183 32.24 1.65 4.09
CA ARG A 183 32.75 1.95 5.43
C ARG A 183 32.39 0.77 6.34
N PHE A 184 33.20 0.53 7.36
CA PHE A 184 32.78 -0.29 8.50
C PHE A 184 32.16 0.59 9.57
N LEU A 185 31.30 -0.01 10.40
CA LEU A 185 30.99 0.50 11.72
C LEU A 185 32.25 0.47 12.57
N ARG A 186 32.42 1.48 13.42
CA ARG A 186 33.47 1.48 14.43
C ARG A 186 33.26 0.26 15.34
N PRO A 187 34.32 -0.51 15.65
CA PRO A 187 34.24 -1.50 16.71
C PRO A 187 33.72 -0.87 17.99
N THR A 188 32.83 -1.57 18.67
CA THR A 188 32.29 -1.20 19.97
C THR A 188 32.35 -2.43 20.88
N ILE A 189 32.05 -2.24 22.16
CA ILE A 189 31.91 -3.32 23.14
C ILE A 189 30.94 -4.43 22.65
N LEU A 190 29.89 -4.03 21.92
CA LEU A 190 28.83 -4.93 21.44
C LEU A 190 29.20 -5.67 20.15
N ASN A 191 30.02 -5.07 19.29
CA ASN A 191 30.38 -5.66 18.01
C ASN A 191 31.79 -5.25 17.57
N GLY A 192 32.52 -6.20 17.00
CA GLY A 192 33.74 -5.88 16.25
C GLY A 192 33.46 -5.05 15.00
N PRO A 193 34.45 -4.89 14.12
CA PRO A 193 34.28 -4.15 12.87
C PRO A 193 33.23 -4.85 11.98
N LEU A 194 32.14 -4.16 11.64
CA LEU A 194 31.01 -4.71 10.85
C LEU A 194 30.70 -3.85 9.64
N PRO A 195 30.41 -4.40 8.46
CA PRO A 195 30.19 -3.59 7.27
C PRO A 195 28.99 -2.66 7.46
N ARG A 196 29.16 -1.39 7.11
CA ARG A 196 28.08 -0.41 7.15
C ARG A 196 27.32 -0.47 5.83
N TYR A 197 26.06 -0.86 5.90
CA TYR A 197 25.15 -0.87 4.76
C TYR A 197 24.22 0.35 4.79
N ALA A 198 23.83 0.85 3.62
CA ALA A 198 22.84 1.92 3.50
C ALA A 198 21.45 1.41 3.95
N ASN A 199 21.15 0.14 3.64
CA ASN A 199 20.01 -0.59 4.16
C ASN A 199 20.57 -1.75 4.99
N GLN A 200 20.65 -1.59 6.31
CA GLN A 200 21.26 -2.61 7.16
C GLN A 200 20.38 -3.87 7.21
N PRO A 201 20.94 -5.07 6.94
CA PRO A 201 20.19 -6.30 7.07
C PRO A 201 19.63 -6.46 8.48
N LEU A 202 18.38 -6.93 8.58
CA LEU A 202 17.68 -7.08 9.85
C LEU A 202 18.47 -7.94 10.85
N HIS A 203 19.12 -9.02 10.40
CA HIS A 203 19.91 -9.90 11.27
C HIS A 203 21.08 -9.16 11.94
N ILE A 204 21.74 -8.20 11.27
CA ILE A 204 22.83 -7.43 11.88
C ILE A 204 22.25 -6.49 12.96
N THR A 205 21.16 -5.81 12.65
CA THR A 205 20.47 -4.92 13.60
C THR A 205 19.99 -5.71 14.83
N MET A 206 19.36 -6.86 14.61
CA MET A 206 18.87 -7.74 15.66
C MET A 206 20.01 -8.35 16.49
N MET A 207 21.12 -8.72 15.86
CA MET A 207 22.32 -9.17 16.57
C MET A 207 22.85 -8.09 17.52
N ILE A 208 22.96 -6.84 17.07
CA ILE A 208 23.44 -5.73 17.92
C ILE A 208 22.46 -5.47 19.08
N SER A 209 21.15 -5.48 18.79
CA SER A 209 20.10 -5.31 19.81
C SER A 209 20.12 -6.43 20.86
N SER A 210 20.21 -7.69 20.41
CA SER A 210 20.30 -8.87 21.28
C SER A 210 21.54 -8.79 22.18
N ARG A 211 22.70 -8.44 21.63
CA ARG A 211 23.93 -8.27 22.42
C ARG A 211 23.83 -7.14 23.44
N ARG A 212 23.16 -6.04 23.10
CA ARG A 212 22.89 -4.94 24.04
C ARG A 212 22.06 -5.44 25.23
N LYS A 213 20.94 -6.11 24.96
CA LYS A 213 20.06 -6.68 25.99
C LYS A 213 20.80 -7.72 26.85
N ALA A 214 21.59 -8.60 26.23
CA ALA A 214 22.38 -9.59 26.95
C ALA A 214 23.42 -8.96 27.88
N ARG A 215 24.08 -7.88 27.43
CA ARG A 215 25.03 -7.13 28.26
C ARG A 215 24.34 -6.45 29.44
N GLU A 216 23.18 -5.83 29.20
CA GLU A 216 22.38 -5.20 30.25
C GLU A 216 21.97 -6.21 31.33
N ARG A 217 21.48 -7.40 30.92
CA ARG A 217 21.18 -8.50 31.84
C ARG A 217 22.39 -8.91 32.66
N ARG A 218 23.56 -9.07 32.03
CA ARG A 218 24.81 -9.41 32.75
C ARG A 218 25.23 -8.35 33.75
N LEU A 219 25.03 -7.06 33.46
CA LEU A 219 25.35 -5.98 34.41
C LEU A 219 24.39 -5.96 35.62
N ILE A 220 23.13 -6.34 35.42
CA ILE A 220 22.17 -6.49 36.51
C ILE A 220 22.54 -7.74 37.34
N GLU A 221 22.83 -8.85 36.67
CA GLU A 221 23.25 -10.11 37.29
C GLU A 221 24.55 -9.93 38.10
N GLU A 222 25.55 -9.23 37.55
CA GLU A 222 26.80 -8.94 38.26
C GLU A 222 26.56 -8.16 39.56
N ARG A 223 25.69 -7.15 39.54
CA ARG A 223 25.35 -6.36 40.74
C ARG A 223 24.69 -7.23 41.81
N LYS A 224 23.67 -8.00 41.42
CA LYS A 224 22.98 -8.92 42.34
C LYS A 224 23.91 -9.95 42.95
N ILE A 225 24.79 -10.56 42.14
CA ILE A 225 25.74 -11.56 42.63
C ILE A 225 26.75 -10.94 43.59
N LYS A 226 27.20 -9.70 43.36
CA LYS A 226 28.06 -8.98 44.30
C LYS A 226 27.38 -8.73 45.64
N GLU A 227 26.15 -8.21 45.61
CA GLU A 227 25.33 -7.99 46.81
C GLU A 227 25.13 -9.30 47.59
N GLN A 228 24.86 -10.42 46.90
CA GLN A 228 24.73 -11.73 47.52
C GLN A 228 26.03 -12.24 48.16
N ILE A 229 27.17 -12.07 47.47
CA ILE A 229 28.47 -12.45 48.02
C ILE A 229 28.78 -11.64 49.27
N GLU A 230 28.55 -10.32 49.25
CA GLU A 230 28.78 -9.41 50.38
C GLU A 230 27.94 -9.83 51.60
N MET A 231 26.63 -10.06 51.43
CA MET A 231 25.76 -10.53 52.52
C MET A 231 26.22 -11.87 53.11
N MET A 232 26.64 -12.83 52.28
CA MET A 232 27.10 -14.14 52.77
C MET A 232 28.51 -14.09 53.41
N GLU A 233 29.34 -13.10 53.06
CA GLU A 233 30.66 -12.91 53.67
C GLU A 233 30.58 -12.27 55.06
N GLU A 234 29.50 -11.53 55.36
CA GLU A 234 29.21 -11.00 56.70
C GLU A 234 28.72 -12.06 57.70
N GLU A 235 28.25 -13.21 57.20
CA GLU A 235 27.81 -14.33 58.04
C GLU A 235 29.03 -15.03 58.70
N ILE A 236 28.93 -15.31 60.01
CA ILE A 236 30.01 -15.89 60.83
C ILE A 236 30.55 -17.22 60.26
N ASN A 237 29.70 -17.98 59.58
CA ASN A 237 30.06 -19.23 58.90
C ASN A 237 29.65 -19.14 57.42
N PRO A 238 30.57 -18.80 56.50
CA PRO A 238 30.23 -18.61 55.09
C PRO A 238 29.64 -19.87 54.46
N SER A 239 28.49 -19.74 53.82
CA SER A 239 27.82 -20.83 53.11
C SER A 239 28.71 -21.42 51.99
N PRO A 240 28.71 -22.75 51.76
CA PRO A 240 29.42 -23.37 50.63
C PRO A 240 28.96 -22.84 49.27
N ASP A 241 27.76 -22.29 49.18
CA ASP A 241 27.20 -21.72 47.95
C ASP A 241 27.95 -20.47 47.46
N ILE A 242 28.73 -19.80 48.33
CA ILE A 242 29.54 -18.63 47.94
C ILE A 242 30.47 -18.95 46.77
N GLN A 243 31.02 -20.17 46.70
CA GLN A 243 31.91 -20.57 45.61
C GLN A 243 31.20 -20.63 44.25
N PHE A 244 29.92 -21.02 44.23
CA PHE A 244 29.09 -21.00 43.03
C PHE A 244 28.93 -19.57 42.50
N TYR A 245 28.58 -18.62 43.38
CA TYR A 245 28.41 -17.21 43.03
C TYR A 245 29.73 -16.58 42.56
N LYS A 246 30.85 -16.87 43.23
CA LYS A 246 32.19 -16.43 42.82
C LYS A 246 32.57 -16.95 41.43
N THR A 247 32.29 -18.22 41.15
CA THR A 247 32.52 -18.82 39.83
C THR A 247 31.64 -18.18 38.76
N ARG A 248 30.35 -17.94 39.05
CA ARG A 248 29.46 -17.26 38.10
C ARG A 248 29.89 -15.81 37.83
N LEU A 249 30.34 -15.10 38.86
CA LEU A 249 30.88 -13.74 38.74
C LEU A 249 32.12 -13.70 37.84
N SER A 250 33.02 -14.68 37.97
CA SER A 250 34.22 -14.78 37.11
C SER A 250 33.83 -14.97 35.64
N GLN A 251 32.86 -15.84 35.35
CA GLN A 251 32.34 -16.04 33.99
C GLN A 251 31.76 -14.76 33.37
N ILE A 252 31.00 -13.99 34.16
CA ILE A 252 30.47 -12.69 33.70
C ILE A 252 31.60 -11.71 33.42
N ARG A 253 32.63 -11.65 34.28
CA ARG A 253 33.81 -10.81 34.07
C ARG A 253 34.60 -11.20 32.82
N GLU A 254 34.79 -12.50 32.56
CA GLU A 254 35.42 -12.96 31.32
C GLU A 254 34.64 -12.52 30.07
N CYS A 255 33.30 -12.54 30.13
CA CYS A 255 32.47 -12.03 29.04
C CYS A 255 32.75 -10.54 28.78
N PHE A 256 32.94 -9.73 29.82
CA PHE A 256 33.29 -8.32 29.67
C PHE A 256 34.72 -8.11 29.13
N VAL A 257 35.67 -8.99 29.46
CA VAL A 257 37.02 -8.97 28.86
C VAL A 257 36.94 -9.25 27.35
N ARG A 258 36.17 -10.26 26.94
CA ARG A 258 35.94 -10.57 25.51
C ARG A 258 35.26 -9.40 24.80
N GLU A 259 34.30 -8.74 25.45
CA GLU A 259 33.66 -7.52 24.96
C GLU A 259 34.64 -6.38 24.72
N ARG A 260 35.51 -6.08 25.68
CA ARG A 260 36.58 -5.07 25.53
C ARG A 260 37.58 -5.45 24.43
N LYS A 261 37.89 -6.74 24.28
CA LYS A 261 38.74 -7.22 23.18
C LYS A 261 38.14 -6.92 21.81
N ARG A 262 36.81 -7.05 21.65
CA ARG A 262 36.12 -6.68 20.39
C ARG A 262 36.21 -5.20 20.07
N GLU A 263 36.08 -4.34 21.07
CA GLU A 263 36.23 -2.89 20.89
C GLU A 263 37.63 -2.50 20.42
N ARG A 264 38.65 -3.23 20.87
CA ARG A 264 40.05 -3.01 20.49
C ARG A 264 40.44 -3.64 19.14
N GLN A 265 39.54 -4.37 18.46
CA GLN A 265 39.86 -4.97 17.17
C GLN A 265 40.12 -3.90 16.12
N VAL A 266 41.29 -3.96 15.49
CA VAL A 266 41.65 -3.11 14.35
C VAL A 266 41.10 -3.71 13.06
N TYR A 267 40.83 -2.87 12.06
CA TYR A 267 40.45 -3.32 10.72
C TYR A 267 41.57 -4.15 10.10
N SER A 268 41.28 -5.38 9.68
CA SER A 268 42.26 -6.20 8.96
C SER A 268 42.49 -5.66 7.56
N ARG A 269 43.64 -5.98 6.94
CA ARG A 269 43.95 -5.50 5.58
C ARG A 269 42.89 -5.93 4.57
N LYS A 270 42.50 -7.21 4.61
CA LYS A 270 41.42 -7.77 3.79
C LYS A 270 40.12 -6.98 3.90
N MET A 271 39.75 -6.58 5.13
CA MET A 271 38.57 -5.75 5.37
C MET A 271 38.69 -4.38 4.69
N LEU A 272 39.86 -3.74 4.79
CA LEU A 272 40.10 -2.46 4.11
C LEU A 272 40.00 -2.59 2.58
N ASP A 273 40.52 -3.67 2.00
CA ASP A 273 40.43 -3.94 0.56
C ASP A 273 38.95 -4.15 0.13
N GLU A 274 38.14 -4.85 0.93
CA GLU A 274 36.70 -5.00 0.71
C GLU A 274 35.95 -3.66 0.76
N ILE A 275 36.33 -2.76 1.70
CA ILE A 275 35.80 -1.39 1.72
C ILE A 275 36.11 -0.69 0.41
N GLU A 276 37.38 -0.72 0.00
CA GLU A 276 37.83 0.02 -1.16
C GLU A 276 37.09 -0.45 -2.40
N PHE A 277 36.97 -1.76 -2.56
CA PHE A 277 36.17 -2.36 -3.62
C PHE A 277 34.70 -1.90 -3.60
N ALA A 278 34.05 -1.89 -2.43
CA ALA A 278 32.68 -1.39 -2.33
C ALA A 278 32.56 0.11 -2.59
N ARG A 279 33.54 0.92 -2.19
CA ARG A 279 33.57 2.36 -2.54
C ARG A 279 33.60 2.55 -4.04
N ARG A 280 34.47 1.79 -4.74
CA ARG A 280 34.57 1.82 -6.21
C ARG A 280 33.27 1.37 -6.89
N ARG A 281 32.57 0.36 -6.35
CA ARG A 281 31.29 -0.13 -6.90
C ARG A 281 30.08 0.74 -6.57
N ARG A 282 30.07 1.45 -5.45
CA ARG A 282 28.91 2.19 -4.94
C ARG A 282 28.27 3.16 -5.97
N PRO A 283 29.02 3.95 -6.76
CA PRO A 283 28.43 4.80 -7.79
C PRO A 283 27.62 4.00 -8.82
N VAL A 284 28.10 2.82 -9.22
CA VAL A 284 27.42 1.93 -10.17
C VAL A 284 26.09 1.43 -9.57
N ASP A 285 26.13 0.97 -8.31
CA ASP A 285 24.93 0.48 -7.62
C ASP A 285 23.89 1.59 -7.40
N LEU A 286 24.34 2.80 -7.06
CA LEU A 286 23.47 3.97 -6.93
C LEU A 286 22.87 4.39 -8.28
N ARG A 287 23.63 4.35 -9.37
CA ARG A 287 23.12 4.60 -10.73
C ARG A 287 22.04 3.58 -11.10
N LYS A 288 22.29 2.28 -10.89
CA LYS A 288 21.29 1.22 -11.09
C LYS A 288 20.03 1.49 -10.28
N ARG A 289 20.16 1.82 -8.99
CA ARG A 289 19.02 2.17 -8.13
C ARG A 289 18.23 3.38 -8.66
N LYS A 290 18.90 4.45 -9.08
CA LYS A 290 18.25 5.66 -9.64
C LYS A 290 17.54 5.36 -10.95
N VAL A 291 18.12 4.53 -11.83
CA VAL A 291 17.45 4.06 -13.06
C VAL A 291 16.15 3.35 -12.71
N TYR A 292 16.18 2.42 -11.75
CA TYR A 292 14.96 1.73 -11.30
C TYR A 292 13.94 2.66 -10.64
N GLN A 293 14.35 3.64 -9.85
CA GLN A 293 13.43 4.62 -9.25
C GLN A 293 12.74 5.47 -10.33
N ARG A 294 13.47 5.88 -11.37
CA ARG A 294 12.90 6.60 -12.52
C ARG A 294 11.93 5.73 -13.31
N LEU A 295 12.30 4.49 -13.61
CA LEU A 295 11.42 3.53 -14.28
C LEU A 295 10.13 3.31 -13.47
N ARG A 296 10.24 3.13 -12.16
CA ARG A 296 9.07 2.99 -11.28
C ARG A 296 8.18 4.22 -11.35
N ARG A 297 8.73 5.43 -11.19
CA ARG A 297 7.95 6.67 -11.26
C ARG A 297 7.24 6.80 -12.61
N ARG A 298 7.92 6.51 -13.72
CA ARG A 298 7.30 6.51 -15.06
C ARG A 298 6.18 5.49 -15.20
N MET A 299 6.34 4.31 -14.61
CA MET A 299 5.28 3.29 -14.63
C MET A 299 4.10 3.71 -13.75
N ASP A 300 4.35 4.35 -12.61
CA ASP A 300 3.30 4.91 -11.76
C ASP A 300 2.55 6.04 -12.50
N GLU A 301 3.28 6.91 -13.22
CA GLU A 301 2.72 7.96 -14.09
C GLU A 301 1.88 7.38 -15.25
N LEU A 302 2.38 6.37 -15.95
CA LEU A 302 1.64 5.68 -17.01
C LEU A 302 0.40 4.96 -16.47
N THR A 303 0.50 4.36 -15.30
CA THR A 303 -0.65 3.71 -14.64
C THR A 303 -1.69 4.76 -14.28
N ALA A 304 -1.28 5.91 -13.74
CA ALA A 304 -2.18 7.01 -13.42
C ALA A 304 -2.85 7.60 -14.68
N ALA A 305 -2.10 7.81 -15.76
CA ALA A 305 -2.62 8.31 -17.04
C ALA A 305 -3.50 7.27 -17.78
N SER A 306 -3.30 5.99 -17.49
CA SER A 306 -4.09 4.87 -18.05
C SER A 306 -5.42 4.66 -17.34
N MET A 307 -5.66 5.28 -16.18
CA MET A 307 -6.94 5.19 -15.50
C MET A 307 -7.93 6.12 -16.22
N PRO A 308 -9.11 5.62 -16.67
CA PRO A 308 -10.11 6.47 -17.30
C PRO A 308 -10.53 7.59 -16.33
N GLU A 309 -10.67 8.82 -16.85
CA GLU A 309 -10.85 10.03 -16.04
C GLU A 309 -12.07 9.96 -15.11
N GLU A 310 -13.11 9.20 -15.48
CA GLU A 310 -14.37 9.07 -14.71
C GLU A 310 -14.19 8.42 -13.32
N GLY A 311 -13.12 7.65 -13.07
CA GLY A 311 -12.81 7.10 -11.74
C GLY A 311 -11.69 7.84 -11.00
N SER A 312 -11.09 8.85 -11.62
CA SER A 312 -9.88 9.51 -11.11
C SER A 312 -10.17 10.55 -10.03
N GLU A 313 -11.36 11.14 -10.02
CA GLU A 313 -11.78 12.10 -8.99
C GLU A 313 -12.04 11.46 -7.63
N GLU A 314 -12.66 10.27 -7.59
CA GLU A 314 -12.92 9.54 -6.34
C GLU A 314 -11.62 9.04 -5.70
N LEU A 315 -10.70 8.51 -6.50
CA LEU A 315 -9.37 8.10 -6.03
C LEU A 315 -8.48 9.30 -5.63
N ARG A 316 -8.62 10.45 -6.29
CA ARG A 316 -7.98 11.71 -5.85
C ARG A 316 -8.52 12.15 -4.50
N LYS A 317 -9.85 12.13 -4.30
CA LYS A 317 -10.50 12.44 -3.03
C LYS A 317 -10.10 11.45 -1.93
N GLU A 318 -9.98 10.15 -2.21
CA GLU A 318 -9.48 9.16 -1.25
C GLU A 318 -8.00 9.38 -0.91
N MET A 319 -7.13 9.64 -1.90
CA MET A 319 -5.71 9.91 -1.61
C MET A 319 -5.50 11.24 -0.88
N GLU A 320 -6.32 12.25 -1.14
CA GLU A 320 -6.32 13.50 -0.36
C GLU A 320 -6.79 13.26 1.08
N PHE A 321 -7.78 12.39 1.27
CA PHE A 321 -8.26 11.99 2.59
C PHE A 321 -7.20 11.25 3.43
N TRP A 322 -6.38 10.38 2.82
CA TRP A 322 -5.31 9.67 3.55
C TRP A 322 -4.05 10.50 3.78
N ASN A 323 -3.87 11.60 3.05
CA ASN A 323 -2.72 12.50 3.20
C ASN A 323 -3.03 13.77 4.02
N SER A 324 -4.31 13.98 4.38
CA SER A 324 -4.77 14.98 5.35
C SER A 324 -4.80 14.39 6.75
#